data_AF-B7VNF8-F1
#
_entry.id   AF-B7VNF8-F1
#
_cell.length_a   1.000
_cell.length_b   1.000
_cell.length_c   1.000
_cell.angle_alpha   90.00
_cell.angle_beta   90.00
_cell.angle_gamma   90.00
#
_symmetry.space_group_name_H-M   'P 1'
#
loop_
_entity.id
_entity.type
_entity.pdbx_description
1 polymer ?
#
loop_
_entity_poly.entity_id
_entity_poly.type
_entity_poly.pdbx_seq_one_letter_code
_entity_poly.pdbx_strand_id
1 'polypeptide(L)'
;MMKMRLDQVLERIISVNHAWKLSKEEFGADFIATNALRDTKSSLQATLLREFPEEVYLRVASDSDGHEEALYSVRLRDKVLVNGVVREDAEHLPARIAEQIFTSSEISQFLRKS
;
A
#
# COMPACT_ATOMS: atom_id res chain seq x y z
N MET A 1 22.70 13.47 1.24
CA MET A 1 21.34 13.00 0.89
C MET A 1 21.15 11.65 1.57
N MET A 2 20.17 11.49 2.46
CA MET A 2 19.96 10.21 3.17
C MET A 2 19.36 9.19 2.19
N LYS A 3 20.01 8.04 2.03
CA LYS A 3 19.53 6.98 1.13
C LYS A 3 18.28 6.35 1.75
N MET A 4 17.14 6.47 1.07
CA MET A 4 15.90 5.81 1.47
C MET A 4 16.10 4.29 1.42
N ARG A 5 15.59 3.57 2.42
CA ARG A 5 15.63 2.11 2.44
C ARG A 5 14.22 1.53 2.37
N LEU A 6 14.08 0.46 1.60
CA LEU A 6 12.79 -0.22 1.38
C LEU A 6 12.16 -0.69 2.71
N ASP A 7 12.95 -1.27 3.61
CA ASP A 7 12.51 -1.74 4.94
C ASP A 7 11.89 -0.60 5.77
N GLN A 8 12.50 0.59 5.74
CA GLN A 8 12.01 1.75 6.48
C GLN A 8 10.69 2.31 5.93
N VAL A 9 10.51 2.29 4.60
CA VAL A 9 9.25 2.71 3.98
C VAL A 9 8.15 1.69 4.29
N LEU A 10 8.46 0.40 4.19
CA LEU A 10 7.57 -0.69 4.56
C LEU A 10 7.10 -0.60 6.02
N GLU A 11 8.02 -0.39 6.95
CA GLU A 11 7.70 -0.22 8.37
C GLU A 11 6.69 0.91 8.61
N ARG A 12 6.88 2.04 7.92
CA ARG A 12 5.96 3.18 8.00
C ARG A 12 4.59 2.85 7.42
N ILE A 13 4.53 2.19 6.26
CA ILE A 13 3.27 1.75 5.65
C ILE A 13 2.50 0.86 6.61
N ILE A 14 3.16 -0.14 7.20
CA ILE A 14 2.54 -1.09 8.14
C ILE A 14 2.03 -0.36 9.38
N SER A 15 2.84 0.52 9.95
CA SER A 15 2.48 1.30 11.15
C SER A 15 1.26 2.20 10.91
N VAL A 16 1.21 2.91 9.77
CA VAL A 16 0.07 3.76 9.40
C VAL A 16 -1.17 2.91 9.09
N ASN A 17 -1.00 1.75 8.46
CA ASN A 17 -2.11 0.83 8.20
C ASN A 17 -2.72 0.27 9.49
N HIS A 18 -1.91 -0.04 10.51
CA HIS A 18 -2.41 -0.44 11.83
C HIS A 18 -3.21 0.70 12.48
N ALA A 19 -2.68 1.93 12.47
CA ALA A 19 -3.40 3.10 12.97
C ALA A 19 -4.72 3.33 12.22
N TRP A 20 -4.72 3.14 10.90
CA TRP A 20 -5.93 3.22 10.07
C TRP A 20 -6.98 2.18 10.48
N LYS A 21 -6.58 0.92 10.67
CA LYS A 21 -7.48 -0.17 11.10
C LYS A 21 -8.14 0.16 12.45
N LEU A 22 -7.35 0.59 13.43
CA LEU A 22 -7.83 0.98 14.75
C LEU A 22 -8.77 2.20 14.69
N SER A 23 -8.40 3.24 13.92
CA SER A 23 -9.25 4.42 13.74
C SER A 23 -10.56 4.09 13.04
N LYS A 24 -10.53 3.19 12.05
CA LYS A 24 -11.73 2.73 11.34
C LYS A 24 -12.66 1.95 12.27
N GLU A 25 -12.11 1.10 13.13
CA GLU A 25 -12.88 0.32 14.11
C GLU A 25 -13.55 1.22 15.16
N GLU A 26 -12.82 2.20 15.69
CA GLU A 26 -13.32 3.08 16.75
C GLU A 26 -14.25 4.19 16.23
N PHE A 27 -13.89 4.85 15.12
CA PHE A 27 -14.56 6.08 14.66
C PHE A 27 -15.29 5.92 13.32
N GLY A 28 -15.18 4.75 12.67
CA GLY A 28 -15.76 4.50 11.37
C GLY A 28 -14.88 4.93 10.19
N ALA A 29 -15.29 4.51 8.98
CA ALA A 29 -14.55 4.74 7.74
C ALA A 29 -14.57 6.20 7.28
N ASP A 30 -15.65 6.93 7.57
CA ASP A 30 -15.85 8.31 7.12
C ASP A 30 -15.22 9.36 8.04
N PHE A 31 -14.67 8.95 9.19
CA PHE A 31 -14.00 9.87 10.10
C PHE A 31 -12.77 10.50 9.44
N ILE A 32 -12.58 11.81 9.63
CA ILE A 32 -11.55 12.61 8.94
C ILE A 32 -10.15 12.04 9.17
N ALA A 33 -9.83 11.64 10.41
CA ALA A 33 -8.52 11.06 10.71
C ALA A 33 -8.34 9.67 10.09
N THR A 34 -9.40 8.85 10.04
CA THR A 34 -9.37 7.55 9.34
C THR A 34 -9.04 7.75 7.85
N ASN A 35 -9.69 8.72 7.21
CA ASN A 35 -9.40 9.07 5.81
C ASN A 35 -7.95 9.57 5.63
N ALA A 36 -7.47 10.46 6.50
CA ALA A 36 -6.10 10.96 6.43
C ALA A 36 -5.03 9.85 6.60
N LEU A 37 -5.28 8.88 7.49
CA LEU A 37 -4.40 7.73 7.69
C LEU A 37 -4.37 6.81 6.45
N ARG A 38 -5.53 6.53 5.86
CA ARG A 38 -5.63 5.79 4.60
C ARG A 38 -4.83 6.48 3.50
N ASP A 39 -5.01 7.79 3.33
CA ASP A 39 -4.36 8.55 2.27
C ASP A 39 -2.84 8.65 2.50
N THR A 40 -2.41 8.77 3.75
CA THR A 40 -0.99 8.71 4.15
C THR A 40 -0.37 7.35 3.79
N LYS A 41 -1.05 6.24 4.12
CA LYS A 41 -0.61 4.89 3.75
C LYS A 41 -0.48 4.78 2.22
N SER A 42 -1.50 5.20 1.49
CA SER A 42 -1.52 5.15 0.02
C SER A 42 -0.41 5.99 -0.61
N SER A 43 -0.11 7.16 -0.04
CA SER A 43 1.00 8.01 -0.47
C SER A 43 2.36 7.32 -0.25
N LEU A 44 2.56 6.66 0.89
CA LEU A 44 3.77 5.89 1.16
C LEU A 44 3.91 4.68 0.22
N GLN A 45 2.82 3.98 -0.08
CA GLN A 45 2.80 2.91 -1.07
C GLN A 45 3.19 3.43 -2.47
N ALA A 46 2.78 4.65 -2.83
CA ALA A 46 3.21 5.29 -4.07
C ALA A 46 4.68 5.66 -4.09
N THR A 47 5.23 6.15 -2.96
CA THR A 47 6.68 6.33 -2.82
C THR A 47 7.41 5.01 -3.03
N LEU A 48 6.92 3.92 -2.44
CA LEU A 48 7.54 2.60 -2.57
C LEU A 48 7.60 2.15 -4.05
N LEU A 49 6.49 2.29 -4.79
CA LEU A 49 6.41 1.91 -6.21
C LEU A 49 7.31 2.74 -7.13
N ARG A 50 7.49 4.04 -6.83
CA ARG A 50 8.29 4.96 -7.64
C ARG A 50 9.80 4.85 -7.37
N GLU A 51 10.18 4.70 -6.10
CA GLU A 51 11.58 4.67 -5.69
C GLU A 51 12.20 3.27 -5.78
N PHE A 52 11.37 2.22 -5.72
CA PHE A 52 11.82 0.82 -5.76
C PHE A 52 11.08 -0.01 -6.83
N PRO A 53 10.96 0.44 -8.10
CA PRO A 53 10.15 -0.22 -9.13
C PRO A 53 10.65 -1.63 -9.51
N GLU A 54 11.91 -1.94 -9.21
CA GLU A 54 12.49 -3.26 -9.41
C GLU A 54 12.27 -4.20 -8.22
N GLU A 55 11.81 -3.71 -7.08
CA GLU A 55 11.61 -4.51 -5.85
C GLU A 55 10.12 -4.70 -5.53
N VAL A 56 9.25 -3.84 -6.07
CA VAL A 56 7.81 -3.87 -5.80
C VAL A 56 6.96 -3.78 -7.06
N TYR A 57 5.70 -4.23 -6.98
CA TYR A 57 4.76 -4.17 -8.09
C TYR A 57 3.30 -4.19 -7.59
N LEU A 58 2.36 -3.82 -8.46
CA LEU A 58 0.93 -3.95 -8.21
C LEU A 58 0.42 -5.30 -8.71
N ARG A 59 -0.45 -5.94 -7.92
CA ARG A 59 -1.23 -7.11 -8.31
C ARG A 59 -2.69 -6.88 -7.93
N VAL A 60 -3.63 -7.29 -8.78
CA VAL A 60 -5.05 -7.33 -8.37
C VAL A 60 -5.19 -8.28 -7.18
N ALA A 61 -5.77 -7.79 -6.08
CA ALA A 61 -5.98 -8.60 -4.89
C ALA A 61 -7.06 -9.65 -5.18
N SER A 62 -6.74 -10.94 -4.99
CA SER A 62 -7.65 -12.06 -5.28
C SER A 62 -8.67 -12.30 -4.17
N ASP A 63 -8.46 -11.70 -3.00
CA ASP A 63 -9.36 -11.72 -1.84
C ASP A 63 -10.28 -10.48 -1.80
N SER A 64 -10.46 -9.81 -2.95
CA SER A 64 -11.43 -8.72 -3.10
C SER A 64 -12.89 -9.17 -2.99
N ASP A 65 -13.16 -10.48 -3.06
CA ASP A 65 -14.50 -11.06 -2.93
C ASP A 65 -15.05 -10.84 -1.52
N GLY A 66 -15.80 -9.74 -1.33
CA GLY A 66 -16.35 -9.30 -0.05
C GLY A 66 -15.94 -7.87 0.35
N HIS A 67 -15.04 -7.24 -0.39
CA HIS A 67 -14.73 -5.82 -0.23
C HIS A 67 -15.66 -4.96 -1.10
N GLU A 68 -16.08 -3.80 -0.57
CA GLU A 68 -16.96 -2.85 -1.28
C GLU A 68 -16.29 -2.21 -2.51
N GLU A 69 -14.96 -2.33 -2.63
CA GLU A 69 -14.19 -1.78 -3.74
C GLU A 69 -13.08 -2.72 -4.22
N ALA A 70 -12.66 -2.57 -5.47
CA ALA A 70 -11.53 -3.28 -6.03
C ALA A 70 -10.22 -2.85 -5.33
N LEU A 71 -9.37 -3.83 -5.03
CA LEU A 71 -8.11 -3.61 -4.32
C LEU A 71 -6.93 -4.08 -5.17
N TYR A 72 -5.84 -3.32 -5.12
CA TYR A 72 -4.52 -3.80 -5.46
C TYR A 72 -3.79 -4.24 -4.20
N SER A 73 -2.97 -5.28 -4.30
CA SER A 73 -1.91 -5.60 -3.35
C SER A 73 -0.60 -5.03 -3.87
N VAL A 74 0.10 -4.26 -3.04
CA VAL A 74 1.45 -3.75 -3.34
C VAL A 74 2.45 -4.85 -2.97
N ARG A 75 2.82 -5.68 -3.92
CA ARG A 75 3.62 -6.89 -3.70
C ARG A 75 5.12 -6.58 -3.64
N LEU A 76 5.81 -7.34 -2.80
CA LEU A 76 7.27 -7.40 -2.77
C LEU A 76 7.73 -8.54 -3.67
N ARG A 77 8.79 -8.32 -4.46
CA ARG A 77 9.39 -9.40 -5.26
C ARG A 77 10.11 -10.43 -4.41
N ASP A 78 10.86 -9.94 -3.43
CA ASP A 78 11.54 -10.76 -2.43
C ASP A 78 10.90 -10.56 -1.06
N LYS A 79 10.97 -11.59 -0.21
CA LYS A 79 10.48 -11.52 1.17
C LYS A 79 11.35 -10.55 1.98
N VAL A 80 10.71 -9.64 2.72
CA VAL A 80 11.42 -8.65 3.55
C VAL A 80 11.06 -8.85 5.01
N LEU A 81 12.07 -8.92 5.88
CA LEU A 81 11.87 -8.98 7.32
C LEU A 81 11.66 -7.56 7.86
N VAL A 82 10.47 -7.28 8.40
CA VAL A 82 10.14 -5.98 9.02
C VAL A 82 9.59 -6.24 10.41
N ASN A 83 10.21 -5.65 11.44
CA ASN A 83 9.80 -5.80 12.84
C ASN A 83 9.63 -7.27 13.29
N GLY A 84 10.53 -8.15 12.83
CA GLY A 84 10.51 -9.57 13.16
C GLY A 84 9.48 -10.41 12.39
N VAL A 85 8.74 -9.80 11.46
CA VAL A 85 7.72 -10.46 10.64
C VAL A 85 8.16 -10.46 9.18
N VAL A 86 8.08 -11.62 8.53
CA VAL A 86 8.34 -11.74 7.09
C VAL A 86 7.14 -11.21 6.32
N ARG A 87 7.39 -10.26 5.41
CA ARG A 87 6.38 -9.60 4.57
C ARG A 87 6.55 -10.01 3.13
N GLU A 88 5.42 -10.19 2.46
CA GLU A 88 5.31 -10.47 1.02
C GLU A 88 4.59 -9.34 0.27
N ASP A 89 4.05 -8.37 1.01
CA ASP A 89 3.41 -7.18 0.50
C ASP A 89 3.55 -5.98 1.45
N ALA A 90 3.25 -4.82 0.91
CA ALA A 90 3.11 -3.54 1.58
C ALA A 90 1.62 -3.18 1.73
N GLU A 91 0.77 -4.15 2.09
CA GLU A 91 -0.67 -3.99 2.30
C GLU A 91 -1.50 -3.66 1.04
N HIS A 92 -2.82 -3.68 1.20
CA HIS A 92 -3.77 -3.33 0.13
C HIS A 92 -3.89 -1.82 -0.10
N LEU A 93 -4.08 -1.47 -1.37
CA LEU A 93 -4.32 -0.14 -1.90
C LEU A 93 -5.66 -0.14 -2.66
N PRO A 94 -6.64 0.67 -2.25
CA PRO A 94 -7.87 0.87 -3.02
C PRO A 94 -7.61 1.30 -4.46
N ALA A 95 -8.23 0.63 -5.43
CA ALA A 95 -8.05 0.93 -6.85
C ALA A 95 -8.42 2.39 -7.18
N ARG A 96 -9.52 2.88 -6.61
CA ARG A 96 -9.94 4.29 -6.73
C ARG A 96 -8.86 5.26 -6.27
N ILE A 97 -8.13 4.94 -5.19
CA ILE A 97 -7.07 5.81 -4.68
C ILE A 97 -5.81 5.67 -5.54
N ALA A 98 -5.49 4.47 -6.02
CA ALA A 98 -4.40 4.26 -6.97
C ALA A 98 -4.61 5.14 -8.21
N GLU A 99 -5.83 5.18 -8.76
CA GLU A 99 -6.21 6.01 -9.91
C GLU A 99 -6.17 7.53 -9.62
N GLN A 100 -6.21 7.93 -8.35
CA GLN A 100 -6.05 9.33 -7.94
C GLN A 100 -4.57 9.73 -7.80
N ILE A 101 -3.70 8.80 -7.39
CA ILE A 101 -2.29 9.07 -7.09
C ILE A 101 -1.37 8.84 -8.31
N PHE A 102 -1.71 7.86 -9.14
CA PHE A 102 -0.92 7.44 -10.28
C PHE A 102 -1.60 7.83 -11.60
N THR A 103 -0.78 8.10 -12.60
CA THR A 103 -1.24 8.12 -13.97
C THR A 103 -1.60 6.71 -14.46
N SER A 104 -2.45 6.62 -15.49
CA SER A 104 -2.77 5.31 -16.11
C SER A 104 -1.53 4.60 -16.67
N SER A 105 -0.51 5.36 -17.08
CA SER A 105 0.79 4.83 -17.53
C SER A 105 1.57 4.20 -16.38
N GLU A 106 1.64 4.87 -15.23
CA GLU A 106 2.27 4.31 -14.03
C GLU A 106 1.54 3.05 -13.55
N ILE A 107 0.21 3.06 -13.50
CA ILE A 107 -0.56 1.87 -13.11
C ILE A 107 -0.23 0.69 -14.05
N SER A 108 -0.23 0.93 -15.37
CA SER A 108 0.10 -0.09 -16.36
C SER A 108 1.54 -0.60 -16.23
N GLN A 109 2.47 0.27 -15.88
CA GLN A 109 3.88 -0.08 -15.64
C GLN A 109 4.06 -0.93 -14.38
N PHE A 110 3.37 -0.58 -13.30
CA PHE A 110 3.48 -1.27 -12.02
C PHE A 110 2.69 -2.58 -11.98
N LEU A 111 1.61 -2.70 -12.75
CA LEU A 111 0.73 -3.86 -12.71
C LEU A 111 1.38 -5.08 -13.38
N ARG A 112 1.46 -6.19 -12.65
CA ARG A 112 1.86 -7.49 -13.18
C ARG A 112 0.66 -8.42 -13.32
N LYS A 113 0.56 -9.09 -14.47
CA LYS A 113 -0.40 -10.18 -14.67
C LYS A 113 0.08 -11.42 -13.91
N SER A 114 -0.88 -12.13 -13.30
CA SER A 114 -0.70 -13.39 -12.56
C SER A 114 0.01 -14.46 -13.38
#